data_AF-D3V0D9-F1
#
_entry.id   AF-D3V0D9-F1
#
_cell.length_a   1.000
_cell.length_b   1.000
_cell.length_c   1.000
_cell.angle_alpha   90.00
_cell.angle_beta   90.00
_cell.angle_gamma   90.00
#
_symmetry.space_group_name_H-M   'P 1'
#
loop_
_entity.id
_entity.type
_entity.pdbx_description
1 polymer ?
#
loop_
_entity_poly.entity_id
_entity_poly.type
_entity_poly.pdbx_seq_one_letter_code
_entity_poly.pdbx_strand_id
1 'polypeptide(L)'
;MNIFDLKCKLFGWQETNFTEYEKSYFSFGGNLATHPLVLKFIHERYNFKEKYFINKNRNSINTSICVWDNKYLANDPACPLSNEIGIVVPNDEIVIPSSENARFLLPIKSKFISPLNSENIINLTFKHNAKRSLCLAKPLSEKSNKKYKYRLNSFMKFGGELVDVQIFSADELTDFYSQLVEERWGTCSFDKEMINELFHLIKPMIFGNVLFFKGQPCAFHFITKTQFHHHTNIEFIQAGMDRSAELAKYSIGSLLIWSNIYKAVNEFDNVRFSFGRPSRDYKLRWSNIYPIGRTITLI
;
A
#
# COMPACT_ATOMS: atom_id res chain seq x y z
N MET A 1 -27.18 15.65 15.65
CA MET A 1 -26.66 14.32 15.26
C MET A 1 -26.54 14.30 13.75
N ASN A 2 -25.33 14.18 13.20
CA ASN A 2 -25.15 14.19 11.75
C ASN A 2 -25.58 12.83 11.16
N ILE A 3 -25.75 12.74 9.82
CA ILE A 3 -26.19 11.51 9.14
C ILE A 3 -25.22 10.34 9.39
N PHE A 4 -23.93 10.61 9.52
CA PHE A 4 -22.92 9.60 9.77
C PHE A 4 -23.04 9.01 11.18
N ASP A 5 -23.21 9.84 12.21
CA ASP A 5 -23.42 9.39 13.59
C ASP A 5 -24.67 8.48 13.70
N LEU A 6 -25.74 8.84 12.99
CA LEU A 6 -26.96 8.03 12.92
C LEU A 6 -26.68 6.66 12.28
N LYS A 7 -25.92 6.62 11.18
CA LYS A 7 -25.51 5.36 10.53
C LYS A 7 -24.61 4.52 11.43
N CYS A 8 -23.67 5.15 12.13
CA CYS A 8 -22.84 4.46 13.10
C CYS A 8 -23.70 3.76 14.16
N LYS A 9 -24.65 4.48 14.78
CA LYS A 9 -25.55 3.91 15.78
C LYS A 9 -26.41 2.77 15.21
N LEU A 10 -27.01 2.96 14.02
CA LEU A 10 -27.85 1.95 13.38
C LEU A 10 -27.09 0.69 12.98
N PHE A 11 -25.83 0.83 12.57
CA PHE A 11 -24.98 -0.28 12.11
C PHE A 11 -24.08 -0.85 13.22
N GLY A 12 -24.25 -0.42 14.47
CA GLY A 12 -23.53 -0.98 15.63
C GLY A 12 -22.09 -0.48 15.81
N TRP A 13 -21.73 0.65 15.20
CA TRP A 13 -20.44 1.30 15.39
C TRP A 13 -20.45 2.22 16.61
N GLN A 14 -19.38 2.13 17.39
CA GLN A 14 -19.16 2.94 18.58
C GLN A 14 -17.88 3.74 18.39
N GLU A 15 -17.94 5.04 18.66
CA GLU A 15 -16.74 5.89 18.69
C GLU A 15 -15.80 5.39 19.79
N THR A 16 -14.50 5.37 19.52
CA THR A 16 -13.46 4.88 20.42
C THR A 16 -12.20 5.74 20.29
N ASN A 17 -11.17 5.43 21.07
CA ASN A 17 -9.88 6.10 21.02
C ASN A 17 -8.89 5.39 20.06
N PHE A 18 -7.77 6.06 19.79
CA PHE A 18 -6.69 5.53 18.94
C PHE A 18 -6.12 4.21 19.45
N THR A 19 -5.97 4.04 20.77
CA THR A 19 -5.41 2.82 21.37
C THR A 19 -6.26 1.58 21.06
N GLU A 20 -7.59 1.70 21.09
CA GLU A 20 -8.48 0.59 20.72
C GLU A 20 -8.46 0.30 19.22
N TYR A 21 -8.34 1.33 18.37
CA TYR A 21 -8.11 1.16 16.94
C TYR A 21 -6.79 0.41 16.66
N GLU A 22 -5.71 0.81 17.33
CA GLU A 22 -4.38 0.21 17.19
C GLU A 22 -4.40 -1.27 17.58
N LYS A 23 -5.01 -1.62 18.72
CA LYS A 23 -5.18 -3.03 19.14
C LYS A 23 -5.94 -3.83 18.09
N SER A 24 -7.01 -3.27 17.53
CA SER A 24 -7.80 -3.92 16.47
C SER A 24 -6.96 -4.13 15.20
N TYR A 25 -6.17 -3.14 14.78
CA TYR A 25 -5.24 -3.28 13.67
C TYR A 25 -4.24 -4.40 13.92
N PHE A 26 -3.55 -4.42 15.06
CA PHE A 26 -2.56 -5.47 15.32
C PHE A 26 -3.17 -6.87 15.53
N SER A 27 -4.47 -6.95 15.82
CA SER A 27 -5.20 -8.22 15.91
C SER A 27 -5.59 -8.78 14.55
N PHE A 28 -5.91 -7.93 13.57
CA PHE A 28 -6.52 -8.35 12.30
C PHE A 28 -5.69 -8.04 11.06
N GLY A 29 -4.81 -7.04 11.17
CA GLY A 29 -4.02 -6.50 10.09
C GLY A 29 -4.77 -5.48 9.25
N GLY A 30 -4.14 -5.05 8.17
CA GLY A 30 -4.64 -4.05 7.24
C GLY A 30 -3.61 -3.78 6.15
N ASN A 31 -3.64 -2.58 5.58
CA ASN A 31 -2.62 -2.11 4.66
C ASN A 31 -1.94 -0.85 5.21
N LEU A 32 -0.96 -0.30 4.49
CA LEU A 32 -0.20 0.86 5.00
C LEU A 32 -1.12 2.07 5.24
N ALA A 33 -2.12 2.28 4.37
CA ALA A 33 -3.10 3.35 4.47
C ALA A 33 -3.94 3.33 5.77
N THR A 34 -4.07 2.16 6.39
CA THR A 34 -4.79 1.97 7.65
C THR A 34 -3.86 1.64 8.82
N HIS A 35 -2.54 1.69 8.62
CA HIS A 35 -1.58 1.35 9.67
C HIS A 35 -1.58 2.43 10.78
N PRO A 36 -1.69 2.06 12.08
CA PRO A 36 -1.75 3.01 13.20
C PRO A 36 -0.57 3.99 13.22
N LEU A 37 0.67 3.50 12.99
CA LEU A 37 1.85 4.36 12.88
C LEU A 37 1.71 5.44 11.80
N VAL A 38 1.20 5.10 10.61
CA VAL A 38 1.04 6.06 9.51
C VAL A 38 -0.09 7.05 9.80
N LEU A 39 -1.21 6.57 10.35
CA LEU A 39 -2.31 7.45 10.77
C LEU A 39 -1.86 8.43 11.85
N LYS A 40 -1.15 7.95 12.87
CA LYS A 40 -0.60 8.81 13.93
C LYS A 40 0.37 9.84 13.36
N PHE A 41 1.28 9.43 12.48
CA PHE A 41 2.22 10.33 11.79
C PHE A 41 1.50 11.48 11.05
N ILE A 42 0.39 11.16 10.36
CA ILE A 42 -0.44 12.15 9.67
C ILE A 42 -1.15 13.05 10.68
N HIS A 43 -1.85 12.50 11.66
CA HIS A 43 -2.71 13.27 12.57
C HIS A 43 -1.93 14.18 13.54
N GLU A 44 -0.66 13.88 13.80
CA GLU A 44 0.24 14.78 14.55
C GLU A 44 0.61 16.05 13.76
N ARG A 45 0.45 16.04 12.44
CA ARG A 45 0.83 17.13 11.52
C ARG A 45 -0.38 17.83 10.90
N TYR A 46 -1.47 17.11 10.70
CA TYR A 46 -2.68 17.59 10.04
C TYR A 46 -3.90 17.31 10.90
N ASN A 47 -4.73 18.33 11.13
CA ASN A 47 -6.01 18.16 11.82
C ASN A 47 -7.11 17.85 10.82
N PHE A 48 -7.43 16.57 10.65
CA PHE A 48 -8.50 16.09 9.76
C PHE A 48 -9.80 15.77 10.50
N LYS A 49 -9.93 16.24 11.75
CA LYS A 49 -11.01 15.90 12.67
C LYS A 49 -11.21 14.39 12.74
N GLU A 50 -10.09 13.68 12.86
CA GLU A 50 -10.04 12.24 12.86
C GLU A 50 -10.87 11.66 14.01
N LYS A 51 -11.56 10.57 13.71
CA LYS A 51 -12.31 9.79 14.68
C LYS A 51 -12.08 8.31 14.44
N TYR A 52 -12.13 7.55 15.51
CA TYR A 52 -11.98 6.10 15.46
C TYR A 52 -13.28 5.44 15.87
N PHE A 53 -13.65 4.39 15.16
CA PHE A 53 -14.85 3.62 15.47
C PHE A 53 -14.52 2.13 15.49
N ILE A 54 -15.21 1.40 16.36
CA ILE A 54 -15.17 -0.06 16.43
C ILE A 54 -16.58 -0.62 16.26
N ASN A 55 -16.67 -1.81 15.66
CA ASN A 55 -17.87 -2.61 15.66
C ASN A 55 -17.61 -3.86 16.50
N LYS A 56 -18.55 -4.21 17.38
CA LYS A 56 -18.42 -5.35 18.30
C LYS A 56 -19.46 -6.42 17.99
N ASN A 57 -19.07 -7.68 18.15
CA ASN A 57 -20.01 -8.81 18.25
C ASN A 57 -19.76 -9.51 19.59
N ARG A 58 -20.82 -9.78 20.37
CA ARG A 58 -20.72 -10.49 21.67
C ARG A 58 -19.54 -10.00 22.54
N ASN A 59 -19.38 -8.68 22.66
CA ASN A 59 -18.34 -7.96 23.41
C ASN A 59 -16.90 -8.01 22.87
N SER A 60 -16.59 -8.77 21.82
CA SER A 60 -15.29 -8.69 21.14
C SER A 60 -15.31 -7.66 20.01
N ILE A 61 -14.21 -6.91 19.87
CA ILE A 61 -14.01 -6.03 18.70
C ILE A 61 -13.87 -6.92 17.47
N ASN A 62 -14.69 -6.66 16.45
CA ASN A 62 -14.68 -7.40 15.20
C ASN A 62 -14.02 -6.64 14.06
N THR A 63 -14.02 -5.30 14.12
CA THR A 63 -13.46 -4.42 13.10
C THR A 63 -13.30 -3.02 13.65
N SER A 64 -12.45 -2.23 13.02
CA SER A 64 -12.21 -0.84 13.34
C SER A 64 -11.99 0.02 12.10
N ILE A 65 -12.44 1.27 12.13
CA ILE A 65 -12.20 2.26 11.07
C ILE A 65 -11.69 3.57 11.65
N CYS A 66 -10.88 4.27 10.87
CA CYS A 66 -10.52 5.66 11.09
C CYS A 66 -11.24 6.52 10.04
N VAL A 67 -11.80 7.64 10.47
CA VAL A 67 -12.67 8.50 9.67
C VAL A 67 -12.21 9.94 9.77
N TRP A 68 -12.16 10.64 8.64
CA TRP A 68 -11.87 12.07 8.56
C TRP A 68 -13.13 12.87 8.24
N ASP A 69 -13.32 13.97 8.96
CA ASP A 69 -14.45 14.92 8.84
C ASP A 69 -15.84 14.22 8.78
N ASN A 70 -16.00 13.09 9.47
CA ASN A 70 -17.21 12.26 9.47
C ASN A 70 -17.69 11.81 8.07
N LYS A 71 -16.80 11.82 7.07
CA LYS A 71 -17.19 11.70 5.66
C LYS A 71 -16.37 10.69 4.88
N TYR A 72 -15.09 10.56 5.19
CA TYR A 72 -14.16 9.71 4.46
C TYR A 72 -13.50 8.72 5.39
N LEU A 73 -13.22 7.51 4.90
CA LEU A 73 -12.22 6.69 5.56
C LEU A 73 -10.87 7.43 5.48
N ALA A 74 -10.05 7.28 6.51
CA ALA A 74 -8.69 7.81 6.47
C ALA A 74 -7.95 7.28 5.23
N ASN A 75 -7.21 8.17 4.57
CA ASN A 75 -6.52 7.91 3.30
C ASN A 75 -7.43 7.45 2.13
N ASP A 76 -8.76 7.65 2.23
CA ASP A 76 -9.62 7.38 1.08
C ASP A 76 -9.24 8.29 -0.09
N PRO A 77 -9.06 7.76 -1.31
CA PRO A 77 -8.67 8.56 -2.47
C PRO A 77 -9.74 9.55 -2.94
N ALA A 78 -10.99 9.39 -2.49
CA ALA A 78 -12.03 10.37 -2.71
C ALA A 78 -11.99 11.52 -1.67
N CYS A 79 -11.14 11.41 -0.65
CA CYS A 79 -10.95 12.45 0.36
C CYS A 79 -10.04 13.55 -0.19
N PRO A 80 -10.51 14.81 -0.28
CA PRO A 80 -9.66 15.92 -0.73
C PRO A 80 -8.52 16.23 0.23
N LEU A 81 -8.69 15.93 1.53
CA LEU A 81 -7.68 16.13 2.57
C LEU A 81 -6.41 15.31 2.32
N SER A 82 -6.54 14.17 1.63
CA SER A 82 -5.39 13.34 1.23
C SER A 82 -4.41 14.08 0.31
N ASN A 83 -4.85 15.15 -0.38
CA ASN A 83 -3.97 15.97 -1.24
C ASN A 83 -3.14 16.98 -0.45
N GLU A 84 -3.46 17.21 0.82
CA GLU A 84 -2.73 18.13 1.72
C GLU A 84 -1.52 17.43 2.36
N ILE A 85 -1.45 16.11 2.28
CA ILE A 85 -0.43 15.29 2.92
C ILE A 85 0.86 15.32 2.06
N GLY A 86 1.95 15.86 2.62
CA GLY A 86 3.26 15.98 1.97
C GLY A 86 4.04 14.67 1.73
N ILE A 87 3.45 13.51 2.03
CA ILE A 87 4.05 12.17 1.85
C ILE A 87 3.20 11.30 0.92
N VAL A 88 3.83 10.29 0.32
CA VAL A 88 3.15 9.32 -0.54
C VAL A 88 2.62 8.16 0.30
N VAL A 89 1.31 8.11 0.52
CA VAL A 89 0.59 6.98 1.13
C VAL A 89 -0.13 6.19 0.02
N PRO A 90 -0.06 4.85 -0.01
CA PRO A 90 -0.80 4.06 -0.99
C PRO A 90 -2.28 4.33 -0.86
N ASN A 91 -2.91 4.70 -1.97
CA ASN A 91 -4.33 5.08 -2.02
C ASN A 91 -5.05 4.37 -3.18
N ASP A 92 -4.59 3.18 -3.56
CA ASP A 92 -5.24 2.42 -4.61
C ASP A 92 -6.30 1.45 -4.06
N GLU A 93 -6.18 1.09 -2.78
CA GLU A 93 -7.14 0.32 -2.02
C GLU A 93 -7.04 0.60 -0.51
N ILE A 94 -8.10 0.28 0.22
CA ILE A 94 -8.19 0.36 1.67
C ILE A 94 -8.53 -1.04 2.17
N VAL A 95 -7.67 -1.58 3.02
CA VAL A 95 -7.92 -2.83 3.74
C VAL A 95 -8.34 -2.46 5.16
N ILE A 96 -9.59 -2.73 5.51
CA ILE A 96 -10.14 -2.42 6.83
C ILE A 96 -9.74 -3.54 7.81
N PRO A 97 -9.15 -3.20 8.97
CA PRO A 97 -8.89 -4.20 10.01
C PRO A 97 -10.17 -4.82 10.52
N SER A 98 -10.32 -6.12 10.30
CA SER A 98 -11.51 -6.87 10.70
C SER A 98 -11.18 -8.33 10.90
N SER A 99 -11.75 -9.01 11.90
CA SER A 99 -11.62 -10.46 12.03
C SER A 99 -12.15 -11.19 10.81
N GLU A 100 -11.62 -12.37 10.46
CA GLU A 100 -12.02 -13.16 9.28
C GLU A 100 -13.55 -13.42 9.22
N ASN A 101 -14.15 -13.66 10.39
CA ASN A 101 -15.57 -13.97 10.54
C ASN A 101 -16.44 -12.73 10.82
N ALA A 102 -15.86 -11.52 10.84
CA ALA A 102 -16.64 -10.30 11.00
C ALA A 102 -17.63 -10.16 9.84
N ARG A 103 -18.83 -9.71 10.14
CA ARG A 103 -19.85 -9.30 9.16
C ARG A 103 -20.46 -7.99 9.63
N PHE A 104 -20.31 -6.93 8.83
CA PHE A 104 -20.77 -5.59 9.22
C PHE A 104 -21.20 -4.74 8.03
N LEU A 105 -22.05 -3.75 8.32
CA LEU A 105 -22.41 -2.68 7.39
C LEU A 105 -21.46 -1.51 7.59
N LEU A 106 -20.80 -1.06 6.53
CA LEU A 106 -19.92 0.11 6.60
C LEU A 106 -20.77 1.40 6.56
N PRO A 107 -20.60 2.33 7.54
CA PRO A 107 -21.43 3.53 7.67
C PRO A 107 -20.99 4.66 6.73
N ILE A 108 -19.86 4.49 6.02
CA ILE A 108 -19.26 5.46 5.11
C ILE A 108 -19.25 4.95 3.68
N LYS A 109 -19.38 5.88 2.73
CA LYS A 109 -19.20 5.61 1.31
C LYS A 109 -17.71 5.57 0.96
N SER A 110 -17.24 4.42 0.48
CA SER A 110 -15.96 4.30 -0.20
C SER A 110 -16.12 3.60 -1.55
N LYS A 111 -15.20 3.90 -2.49
CA LYS A 111 -15.09 3.23 -3.79
C LYS A 111 -13.78 2.47 -3.93
N PHE A 112 -13.04 2.31 -2.83
CA PHE A 112 -11.67 1.84 -2.79
C PHE A 112 -11.44 0.69 -1.82
N ILE A 113 -12.50 -0.04 -1.44
CA ILE A 113 -12.40 -1.14 -0.50
C ILE A 113 -11.72 -2.35 -1.18
N SER A 114 -10.73 -2.91 -0.50
CA SER A 114 -9.99 -4.07 -0.98
C SER A 114 -10.90 -5.31 -1.11
N PRO A 115 -10.67 -6.17 -2.12
CA PRO A 115 -11.26 -7.52 -2.17
C PRO A 115 -10.99 -8.36 -0.93
N LEU A 116 -9.93 -8.07 -0.15
CA LEU A 116 -9.64 -8.77 1.09
C LEU A 116 -10.76 -8.65 2.12
N ASN A 117 -11.58 -7.59 2.06
CA ASN A 117 -12.73 -7.41 2.94
C ASN A 117 -14.06 -7.87 2.29
N SER A 118 -14.04 -8.62 1.17
CA SER A 118 -15.25 -9.01 0.43
C SER A 118 -16.23 -9.80 1.27
N GLU A 119 -15.70 -10.68 2.12
CA GLU A 119 -16.48 -11.48 3.03
C GLU A 119 -16.94 -10.68 4.25
N ASN A 120 -16.21 -9.63 4.65
CA ASN A 120 -16.53 -8.90 5.88
C ASN A 120 -17.65 -7.87 5.74
N ILE A 121 -17.73 -7.20 4.59
CA ILE A 121 -18.58 -6.00 4.44
C ILE A 121 -19.85 -6.35 3.68
N ILE A 122 -20.98 -6.35 4.40
CA ILE A 122 -22.30 -6.78 3.89
C ILE A 122 -22.76 -5.91 2.73
N ASN A 123 -22.55 -4.59 2.81
CA ASN A 123 -23.00 -3.64 1.81
C ASN A 123 -21.94 -3.33 0.73
N LEU A 124 -21.07 -4.29 0.42
CA LEU A 124 -20.03 -4.15 -0.60
C LEU A 124 -20.47 -4.69 -1.96
N THR A 125 -20.14 -3.98 -3.04
CA THR A 125 -20.29 -4.47 -4.41
C THR A 125 -19.03 -4.25 -5.24
N PHE A 126 -18.74 -5.21 -6.11
CA PHE A 126 -17.66 -5.13 -7.09
C PHE A 126 -18.19 -4.90 -8.52
N LYS A 127 -19.50 -5.08 -8.75
CA LYS A 127 -20.12 -5.01 -10.09
C LYS A 127 -20.29 -3.57 -10.59
N HIS A 128 -20.66 -2.65 -9.70
CA HIS A 128 -21.06 -1.28 -10.06
C HIS A 128 -20.10 -0.22 -9.51
N ASN A 129 -18.80 -0.33 -9.86
CA ASN A 129 -17.78 0.61 -9.40
C ASN A 129 -16.96 1.28 -10.52
N ALA A 130 -17.61 1.61 -11.64
CA ALA A 130 -16.99 2.31 -12.78
C ALA A 130 -15.66 1.67 -13.25
N LYS A 131 -15.60 0.32 -13.24
CA LYS A 131 -14.41 -0.47 -13.61
C LYS A 131 -13.14 -0.15 -12.80
N ARG A 132 -13.26 0.47 -11.62
CA ARG A 132 -12.14 0.61 -10.68
C ARG A 132 -11.56 -0.76 -10.37
N SER A 133 -10.25 -0.84 -10.47
CA SER A 133 -9.55 -2.10 -10.39
C SER A 133 -8.11 -1.92 -9.92
N LEU A 134 -7.51 -3.05 -9.56
CA LEU A 134 -6.19 -3.18 -9.00
C LEU A 134 -5.37 -4.16 -9.82
N CYS A 135 -4.09 -3.87 -9.97
CA CYS A 135 -3.11 -4.74 -10.59
C CYS A 135 -2.43 -5.61 -9.52
N LEU A 136 -2.77 -6.89 -9.44
CA LEU A 136 -2.06 -7.84 -8.57
C LEU A 136 -1.11 -8.70 -9.40
N ALA A 137 0.13 -8.84 -8.93
CA ALA A 137 1.16 -9.59 -9.64
C ALA A 137 0.68 -11.01 -9.95
N LYS A 138 0.87 -11.43 -11.21
CA LYS A 138 0.60 -12.81 -11.61
C LYS A 138 1.74 -13.73 -11.16
N PRO A 139 1.48 -15.04 -10.99
CA PRO A 139 2.54 -16.00 -10.72
C PRO A 139 3.67 -15.91 -11.77
N LEU A 140 4.91 -15.97 -11.29
CA LEU A 140 6.08 -15.96 -12.17
C LEU A 140 6.22 -17.31 -12.87
N SER A 141 6.08 -17.33 -14.19
CA SER A 141 6.30 -18.56 -14.97
C SER A 141 7.78 -18.97 -14.99
N GLU A 142 8.05 -20.26 -15.17
CA GLU A 142 9.41 -20.78 -15.32
C GLU A 142 10.19 -20.07 -16.44
N LYS A 143 9.54 -19.82 -17.58
CA LYS A 143 10.12 -19.06 -18.69
C LYS A 143 10.50 -17.64 -18.28
N SER A 144 9.64 -16.95 -17.51
CA SER A 144 9.94 -15.62 -16.99
C SER A 144 11.12 -15.67 -16.02
N ASN A 145 11.12 -16.62 -15.08
CA ASN A 145 12.19 -16.81 -14.11
C ASN A 145 13.54 -17.07 -14.78
N LYS A 146 13.62 -17.98 -15.75
CA LYS A 146 14.86 -18.25 -16.50
C LYS A 146 15.37 -16.99 -17.21
N LYS A 147 14.46 -16.25 -17.87
CA LYS A 147 14.80 -15.01 -18.58
C LYS A 147 15.38 -13.96 -17.62
N TYR A 148 14.71 -13.67 -16.51
CA TYR A 148 15.14 -12.60 -15.63
C TYR A 148 16.33 -12.99 -14.75
N LYS A 149 16.49 -14.26 -14.36
CA LYS A 149 17.75 -14.76 -13.76
C LYS A 149 18.94 -14.54 -14.70
N TYR A 150 18.80 -14.87 -15.99
CA TYR A 150 19.85 -14.60 -16.98
C TYR A 150 20.15 -13.09 -17.10
N ARG A 151 19.10 -12.25 -17.14
CA ARG A 151 19.28 -10.79 -17.21
C ARG A 151 19.96 -10.23 -15.97
N LEU A 152 19.61 -10.71 -14.78
CA LEU A 152 20.24 -10.31 -13.52
C LEU A 152 21.72 -10.70 -13.52
N ASN A 153 22.03 -11.93 -13.88
CA ASN A 153 23.43 -12.39 -13.99
C ASN A 153 24.23 -11.58 -15.01
N SER A 154 23.62 -11.23 -16.15
CA SER A 154 24.25 -10.34 -17.13
C SER A 154 24.48 -8.95 -16.55
N PHE A 155 23.48 -8.35 -15.91
CA PHE A 155 23.61 -7.05 -15.23
C PHE A 155 24.76 -7.07 -14.22
N MET A 156 24.84 -8.11 -13.39
CA MET A 156 25.90 -8.24 -12.38
C MET A 156 27.30 -8.37 -12.98
N LYS A 157 27.45 -9.10 -14.09
CA LYS A 157 28.73 -9.21 -14.82
C LYS A 157 29.28 -7.87 -15.31
N PHE A 158 28.41 -6.87 -15.52
CA PHE A 158 28.80 -5.55 -16.00
C PHE A 158 28.81 -4.49 -14.89
N GLY A 159 28.99 -4.91 -13.64
CA GLY A 159 29.09 -4.00 -12.48
C GLY A 159 27.76 -3.66 -11.83
N GLY A 160 26.69 -4.40 -12.14
CA GLY A 160 25.41 -4.30 -11.44
C GLY A 160 25.40 -5.07 -10.12
N GLU A 161 24.57 -4.63 -9.18
CA GLU A 161 24.36 -5.34 -7.90
C GLU A 161 22.88 -5.30 -7.54
N LEU A 162 22.42 -6.31 -6.79
CA LEU A 162 21.08 -6.39 -6.22
C LEU A 162 21.24 -6.54 -4.72
N VAL A 163 20.79 -5.53 -3.97
CA VAL A 163 20.99 -5.46 -2.52
C VAL A 163 19.63 -5.34 -1.83
N ASP A 164 19.44 -6.08 -0.75
CA ASP A 164 18.22 -6.03 0.05
C ASP A 164 18.07 -4.66 0.73
N VAL A 165 16.85 -4.09 0.70
CA VAL A 165 16.54 -2.82 1.39
C VAL A 165 16.78 -2.87 2.91
N GLN A 166 16.83 -4.06 3.52
CA GLN A 166 17.08 -4.21 4.95
C GLN A 166 18.51 -3.81 5.36
N ILE A 167 19.48 -3.84 4.43
CA ILE A 167 20.88 -3.51 4.72
C ILE A 167 21.07 -2.00 4.94
N PHE A 168 20.25 -1.18 4.31
CA PHE A 168 20.36 0.28 4.35
C PHE A 168 19.63 0.88 5.55
N SER A 169 20.13 2.00 6.03
CA SER A 169 19.44 2.89 6.98
C SER A 169 18.22 3.57 6.34
N ALA A 170 17.35 4.19 7.15
CA ALA A 170 16.26 4.99 6.61
C ALA A 170 16.77 6.21 5.81
N ASP A 171 17.86 6.83 6.28
CA ASP A 171 18.48 8.00 5.62
C ASP A 171 18.98 7.64 4.21
N GLU A 172 19.72 6.54 4.07
CA GLU A 172 20.18 6.05 2.76
C GLU A 172 19.00 5.75 1.83
N LEU A 173 17.94 5.09 2.33
CA LEU A 173 16.76 4.81 1.52
C LEU A 173 16.04 6.10 1.09
N THR A 174 16.00 7.13 1.95
CA THR A 174 15.43 8.43 1.59
C THR A 174 16.25 9.11 0.50
N ASP A 175 17.57 9.06 0.58
CA ASP A 175 18.45 9.62 -0.44
C ASP A 175 18.30 8.88 -1.77
N PHE A 176 18.32 7.54 -1.76
CA PHE A 176 18.08 6.74 -2.96
C PHE A 176 16.71 7.05 -3.58
N TYR A 177 15.67 7.13 -2.75
CA TYR A 177 14.32 7.42 -3.20
C TYR A 177 14.22 8.81 -3.83
N SER A 178 14.76 9.83 -3.17
CA SER A 178 14.71 11.22 -3.62
C SER A 178 15.44 11.38 -4.95
N GLN A 179 16.69 10.93 -5.01
CA GLN A 179 17.51 11.00 -6.21
C GLN A 179 16.83 10.28 -7.39
N LEU A 180 16.44 9.01 -7.21
CA LEU A 180 15.99 8.18 -8.31
C LEU A 180 14.56 8.53 -8.78
N VAL A 181 13.71 9.09 -7.91
CA VAL A 181 12.41 9.65 -8.32
C VAL A 181 12.63 10.89 -9.17
N GLU A 182 13.51 11.79 -8.75
CA GLU A 182 13.85 12.99 -9.50
C GLU A 182 14.41 12.64 -10.88
N GLU A 183 15.38 11.74 -10.96
CA GLU A 183 15.93 11.25 -12.25
C GLU A 183 14.85 10.65 -13.16
N ARG A 184 13.85 10.00 -12.56
CA ARG A 184 12.80 9.35 -13.33
C ARG A 184 11.75 10.32 -13.87
N TRP A 185 11.33 11.28 -13.03
CA TRP A 185 10.16 12.13 -13.26
C TRP A 185 10.49 13.60 -13.53
N GLY A 186 11.76 14.00 -13.33
CA GLY A 186 12.26 15.37 -13.45
C GLY A 186 11.90 16.28 -12.27
N THR A 187 11.13 15.79 -11.28
CA THR A 187 10.75 16.53 -10.08
C THR A 187 10.44 15.57 -8.93
N CYS A 188 10.63 16.04 -7.69
CA CYS A 188 10.07 15.43 -6.48
C CYS A 188 8.87 16.25 -6.00
N SER A 189 7.69 15.63 -5.94
CA SER A 189 6.46 16.28 -5.47
C SER A 189 6.17 16.05 -3.98
N PHE A 190 7.15 15.56 -3.22
CA PHE A 190 7.03 15.23 -1.81
C PHE A 190 8.02 16.04 -0.98
N ASP A 191 7.72 16.17 0.31
CA ASP A 191 8.62 16.75 1.30
C ASP A 191 9.68 15.71 1.69
N LYS A 192 10.96 15.99 1.39
CA LYS A 192 12.07 15.06 1.65
C LYS A 192 12.27 14.81 3.13
N GLU A 193 12.13 15.83 3.98
CA GLU A 193 12.28 15.69 5.43
C GLU A 193 11.14 14.84 5.99
N MET A 194 9.91 15.11 5.56
CA MET A 194 8.75 14.33 5.98
C MET A 194 8.82 12.87 5.51
N ILE A 195 9.35 12.62 4.30
CA ILE A 195 9.63 11.26 3.82
C ILE A 195 10.72 10.58 4.63
N ASN A 196 11.76 11.30 5.05
CA ASN A 196 12.80 10.75 5.92
C ASN A 196 12.22 10.29 7.26
N GLU A 197 11.46 11.15 7.93
CA GLU A 197 10.78 10.82 9.18
C GLU A 197 9.85 9.62 9.02
N LEU A 198 9.08 9.57 7.92
CA LEU A 198 8.24 8.43 7.60
C LEU A 198 9.07 7.17 7.43
N PHE A 199 10.17 7.20 6.68
CA PHE A 199 11.02 6.04 6.43
C PHE A 199 11.66 5.50 7.71
N HIS A 200 12.07 6.37 8.63
CA HIS A 200 12.50 5.95 9.98
C HIS A 200 11.39 5.20 10.71
N LEU A 201 10.18 5.75 10.68
CA LEU A 201 9.01 5.15 11.34
C LEU A 201 8.61 3.79 10.74
N ILE A 202 8.61 3.67 9.42
CA ILE A 202 8.14 2.47 8.71
C ILE A 202 9.25 1.57 8.21
N LYS A 203 10.51 1.79 8.61
CA LYS A 203 11.66 0.99 8.14
C LYS A 203 11.43 -0.53 8.22
N PRO A 204 10.84 -1.08 9.31
CA PRO A 204 10.56 -2.52 9.39
C PRO A 204 9.54 -3.03 8.36
N MET A 205 8.72 -2.13 7.79
CA MET A 205 7.74 -2.43 6.76
C MET A 205 8.29 -2.22 5.34
N ILE A 206 9.37 -1.46 5.13
CA ILE A 206 9.95 -1.27 3.80
C ILE A 206 10.48 -2.60 3.28
N PHE A 207 10.13 -2.96 2.04
CA PHE A 207 10.41 -4.27 1.46
C PHE A 207 11.01 -4.17 0.05
N GLY A 208 11.77 -5.18 -0.35
CA GLY A 208 12.25 -5.36 -1.72
C GLY A 208 13.76 -5.25 -1.83
N ASN A 209 14.23 -4.73 -2.95
CA ASN A 209 15.65 -4.57 -3.25
C ASN A 209 15.95 -3.18 -3.81
N VAL A 210 17.22 -2.81 -3.80
CA VAL A 210 17.82 -1.70 -4.53
C VAL A 210 18.77 -2.29 -5.58
N LEU A 211 18.72 -1.78 -6.80
CA LEU A 211 19.75 -2.08 -7.80
C LEU A 211 20.84 -1.02 -7.73
N PHE A 212 22.09 -1.45 -7.76
CA PHE A 212 23.25 -0.58 -7.94
C PHE A 212 23.91 -0.86 -9.28
N PHE A 213 24.62 0.12 -9.81
CA PHE A 213 25.49 -0.02 -10.96
C PHE A 213 26.78 0.77 -10.71
N LYS A 214 27.92 0.07 -10.75
CA LYS A 214 29.26 0.63 -10.45
C LYS A 214 29.29 1.38 -9.11
N GLY A 215 28.69 0.78 -8.07
CA GLY A 215 28.64 1.34 -6.71
C GLY A 215 27.63 2.47 -6.50
N GLN A 216 26.83 2.86 -7.50
CA GLN A 216 25.80 3.89 -7.37
C GLN A 216 24.39 3.30 -7.42
N PRO A 217 23.45 3.75 -6.58
CA PRO A 217 22.07 3.30 -6.63
C PRO A 217 21.45 3.71 -7.98
N CYS A 218 20.80 2.79 -8.67
CA CYS A 218 20.27 3.05 -10.01
C CYS A 218 18.79 2.68 -10.18
N ALA A 219 18.21 1.86 -9.30
CA ALA A 219 16.77 1.70 -9.22
C ALA A 219 16.33 1.33 -7.80
N PHE A 220 15.27 2.00 -7.33
CA PHE A 220 14.64 1.72 -6.06
C PHE A 220 13.12 1.87 -6.20
N HIS A 221 12.38 0.91 -5.64
CA HIS A 221 10.94 0.98 -5.53
C HIS A 221 10.57 1.15 -4.07
N PHE A 222 9.86 2.22 -3.75
CA PHE A 222 9.24 2.35 -2.44
C PHE A 222 8.08 1.35 -2.38
N ILE A 223 8.32 0.25 -1.68
CA ILE A 223 7.39 -0.86 -1.48
C ILE A 223 7.29 -1.13 0.01
N THR A 224 6.08 -1.39 0.49
CA THR A 224 5.85 -1.77 1.88
C THR A 224 5.24 -3.15 2.00
N LYS A 225 5.53 -3.81 3.12
CA LYS A 225 4.95 -5.07 3.54
C LYS A 225 4.05 -4.83 4.75
N THR A 226 2.80 -5.26 4.64
CA THR A 226 1.83 -5.34 5.73
C THR A 226 1.20 -6.73 5.76
N GLN A 227 0.39 -7.01 6.77
CA GLN A 227 -0.29 -8.28 6.92
C GLN A 227 -1.78 -8.04 7.11
N PHE A 228 -2.59 -8.94 6.56
CA PHE A 228 -4.03 -9.03 6.82
C PHE A 228 -4.39 -10.51 6.97
N HIS A 229 -4.57 -10.95 8.21
CA HIS A 229 -4.66 -12.37 8.58
C HIS A 229 -3.51 -13.21 7.99
N HIS A 230 -3.84 -14.22 7.19
CA HIS A 230 -2.89 -15.12 6.54
C HIS A 230 -2.30 -14.53 5.24
N HIS A 231 -2.73 -13.34 4.80
CA HIS A 231 -2.20 -12.67 3.62
C HIS A 231 -1.04 -11.74 3.96
N THR A 232 0.08 -11.91 3.26
CA THR A 232 1.15 -10.91 3.22
C THR A 232 0.87 -9.93 2.08
N ASN A 233 0.63 -8.67 2.42
CA ASN A 233 0.36 -7.62 1.45
C ASN A 233 1.65 -6.87 1.12
N ILE A 234 2.05 -6.90 -0.15
CA ILE A 234 3.19 -6.13 -0.67
C ILE A 234 2.63 -5.02 -1.55
N GLU A 235 2.82 -3.76 -1.15
CA GLU A 235 2.26 -2.59 -1.82
C GLU A 235 3.36 -1.82 -2.54
N PHE A 236 3.33 -1.80 -3.87
CA PHE A 236 4.17 -0.92 -4.67
C PHE A 236 3.56 0.48 -4.68
N ILE A 237 4.28 1.44 -4.10
CA ILE A 237 3.81 2.82 -3.93
C ILE A 237 4.36 3.68 -5.06
N GLN A 238 5.69 3.75 -5.17
CA GLN A 238 6.37 4.62 -6.11
C GLN A 238 7.67 3.99 -6.59
N ALA A 239 8.16 4.41 -7.75
CA ALA A 239 9.43 3.96 -8.27
C ALA A 239 10.32 5.11 -8.73
N GLY A 240 11.58 5.02 -8.36
CA GLY A 240 12.68 5.81 -8.89
C GLY A 240 13.63 4.91 -9.70
N MET A 241 14.23 5.47 -10.75
CA MET A 241 15.30 4.79 -11.50
C MET A 241 16.08 5.78 -12.35
N ASP A 242 17.36 5.47 -12.56
CA ASP A 242 18.21 6.12 -13.55
C ASP A 242 17.68 5.81 -14.97
N ARG A 243 17.55 6.86 -15.78
CA ARG A 243 17.02 6.83 -17.15
C ARG A 243 18.09 7.04 -18.22
N SER A 244 19.35 7.03 -17.85
CA SER A 244 20.50 7.16 -18.74
C SER A 244 20.50 6.10 -19.84
N ALA A 245 21.08 6.46 -20.98
CA ALA A 245 21.23 5.54 -22.12
C ALA A 245 22.07 4.30 -21.75
N GLU A 246 23.03 4.44 -20.83
CA GLU A 246 23.87 3.34 -20.35
C GLU A 246 23.02 2.24 -19.69
N LEU A 247 22.04 2.63 -18.87
CA LEU A 247 21.22 1.69 -18.09
C LEU A 247 19.95 1.22 -18.80
N ALA A 248 19.50 1.97 -19.81
CA ALA A 248 18.33 1.61 -20.62
C ALA A 248 18.43 0.18 -21.20
N LYS A 249 19.63 -0.24 -21.64
CA LYS A 249 19.89 -1.58 -22.21
C LYS A 249 19.65 -2.73 -21.23
N TYR A 250 19.75 -2.49 -19.92
CA TYR A 250 19.50 -3.52 -18.90
C TYR A 250 18.02 -3.63 -18.51
N SER A 251 17.21 -2.60 -18.84
CA SER A 251 15.83 -2.42 -18.39
C SER A 251 15.67 -2.63 -16.87
N ILE A 252 16.49 -1.92 -16.10
CA ILE A 252 16.59 -2.02 -14.63
C ILE A 252 15.23 -1.98 -13.92
N GLY A 253 14.26 -1.18 -14.40
CA GLY A 253 12.91 -1.17 -13.81
C GLY A 253 12.18 -2.51 -13.91
N SER A 254 12.27 -3.20 -15.06
CA SER A 254 11.68 -4.54 -15.20
C SER A 254 12.45 -5.61 -14.42
N LEU A 255 13.78 -5.44 -14.33
CA LEU A 255 14.64 -6.33 -13.55
C LEU A 255 14.31 -6.24 -12.06
N LEU A 256 14.13 -5.01 -11.54
CA LEU A 256 13.78 -4.78 -10.14
C LEU A 256 12.34 -5.22 -9.83
N ILE A 257 11.38 -5.00 -10.73
CA ILE A 257 10.01 -5.54 -10.56
C ILE A 257 10.08 -7.07 -10.41
N TRP A 258 10.77 -7.77 -11.32
CA TRP A 258 10.90 -9.22 -11.22
C TRP A 258 11.55 -9.64 -9.92
N SER A 259 12.66 -8.99 -9.53
CA SER A 259 13.42 -9.33 -8.34
C SER A 259 12.58 -9.18 -7.07
N ASN A 260 11.74 -8.13 -6.99
CA ASN A 260 10.86 -7.91 -5.84
C ASN A 260 9.68 -8.88 -5.80
N ILE A 261 9.07 -9.23 -6.94
CA ILE A 261 8.05 -10.30 -6.97
C ILE A 261 8.69 -11.63 -6.58
N TYR A 262 9.85 -11.96 -7.16
CA TYR A 262 10.57 -13.21 -6.91
C TYR A 262 10.93 -13.34 -5.42
N LYS A 263 11.46 -12.28 -4.80
CA LYS A 263 11.70 -12.22 -3.36
C LYS A 263 10.42 -12.51 -2.56
N ALA A 264 9.35 -11.78 -2.87
CA ALA A 264 8.09 -11.88 -2.14
C ALA A 264 7.47 -13.29 -2.16
N VAL A 265 7.46 -13.97 -3.33
CA VAL A 265 6.89 -15.31 -3.46
C VAL A 265 7.77 -16.43 -2.89
N ASN A 266 9.06 -16.17 -2.63
CA ASN A 266 9.95 -17.14 -2.01
C ASN A 266 10.08 -16.95 -0.49
N GLU A 267 9.73 -15.77 0.03
CA GLU A 267 9.79 -15.47 1.47
C GLU A 267 8.46 -15.67 2.19
N PHE A 268 7.34 -15.54 1.50
CA PHE A 268 6.02 -15.56 2.12
C PHE A 268 5.05 -16.47 1.37
N ASP A 269 4.27 -17.21 2.16
CA ASP A 269 3.06 -17.86 1.68
C ASP A 269 1.92 -16.84 1.51
N ASN A 270 0.98 -17.12 0.61
CA ASN A 270 -0.23 -16.32 0.37
C ASN A 270 0.03 -14.83 0.10
N VAL A 271 1.13 -14.53 -0.60
CA VAL A 271 1.55 -13.16 -0.90
C VAL A 271 0.66 -12.49 -1.94
N ARG A 272 0.33 -11.23 -1.69
CA ARG A 272 -0.43 -10.36 -2.57
C ARG A 272 0.40 -9.14 -2.92
N PHE A 273 1.06 -9.19 -4.07
CA PHE A 273 1.87 -8.08 -4.57
C PHE A 273 1.00 -7.14 -5.42
N SER A 274 0.64 -5.99 -4.87
CA SER A 274 -0.18 -4.96 -5.50
C SER A 274 0.70 -3.92 -6.18
N PHE A 275 0.44 -3.68 -7.47
CA PHE A 275 0.94 -2.53 -8.21
C PHE A 275 0.01 -1.31 -8.12
N GLY A 276 -1.05 -1.38 -7.31
CA GLY A 276 -2.05 -0.32 -7.29
C GLY A 276 -2.94 -0.32 -8.53
N ARG A 277 -3.48 0.85 -8.91
CA ARG A 277 -4.37 0.97 -10.08
C ARG A 277 -3.65 0.68 -11.41
N PRO A 278 -4.38 0.24 -12.45
CA PRO A 278 -3.87 0.03 -13.82
C PRO A 278 -3.58 1.36 -14.54
N SER A 279 -2.69 2.18 -14.00
CA SER A 279 -2.38 3.52 -14.52
C SER A 279 -1.29 3.54 -15.60
N ARG A 280 -0.56 2.43 -15.79
CA ARG A 280 0.57 2.32 -16.73
C ARG A 280 0.68 0.93 -17.32
N ASP A 281 1.05 0.83 -18.59
CA ASP A 281 1.12 -0.44 -19.34
C ASP A 281 2.06 -1.47 -18.72
N TYR A 282 3.15 -1.03 -18.09
CA TYR A 282 4.06 -1.98 -17.45
C TYR A 282 3.39 -2.72 -16.30
N LYS A 283 2.46 -2.10 -15.55
CA LYS A 283 1.75 -2.77 -14.45
C LYS A 283 0.97 -3.97 -15.01
N LEU A 284 0.23 -3.74 -16.10
CA LEU A 284 -0.55 -4.77 -16.80
C LEU A 284 0.31 -5.93 -17.33
N ARG A 285 1.58 -5.68 -17.67
CA ARG A 285 2.51 -6.76 -18.07
C ARG A 285 2.78 -7.75 -16.93
N TRP A 286 2.81 -7.27 -15.70
CA TRP A 286 3.18 -8.03 -14.50
C TRP A 286 1.98 -8.53 -13.70
N SER A 287 0.77 -8.08 -14.00
CA SER A 287 -0.40 -8.29 -13.15
C SER A 287 -1.63 -8.83 -13.88
N ASN A 288 -2.51 -9.46 -13.13
CA ASN A 288 -3.92 -9.58 -13.47
C ASN A 288 -4.71 -8.41 -12.86
N ILE A 289 -5.85 -8.08 -13.45
CA ILE A 289 -6.73 -7.00 -12.99
C ILE A 289 -7.82 -7.59 -12.09
N TYR A 290 -7.98 -7.01 -10.90
CA TYR A 290 -9.01 -7.39 -9.93
C TYR A 290 -9.95 -6.20 -9.65
N PRO A 291 -11.26 -6.41 -9.52
CA PRO A 291 -12.18 -5.32 -9.23
C PRO A 291 -11.96 -4.79 -7.81
N ILE A 292 -12.18 -3.48 -7.62
CA ILE A 292 -12.16 -2.83 -6.30
C ILE A 292 -13.59 -2.60 -5.82
N GLY A 293 -13.81 -2.78 -4.52
CA GLY A 293 -15.12 -2.71 -3.89
C GLY A 293 -15.62 -1.30 -3.69
N ARG A 294 -16.92 -1.11 -3.89
CA ARG A 294 -17.66 0.08 -3.49
C ARG A 294 -18.74 -0.28 -2.49
N THR A 295 -18.86 0.52 -1.44
CA THR A 295 -19.99 0.40 -0.51
C THR A 295 -21.26 0.99 -1.11
N ILE A 296 -22.37 0.27 -0.98
CA ILE A 296 -23.72 0.75 -1.29
C ILE A 296 -24.34 1.21 0.03
N THR A 297 -24.70 2.47 0.13
CA THR A 297 -25.36 2.97 1.35
C THR A 297 -26.86 2.81 1.18
N LEU A 298 -27.49 2.09 2.12
CA LEU A 298 -28.92 1.74 2.08
C LEU A 298 -29.82 2.84 2.68
N ILE A 299 -29.26 3.97 3.12
CA ILE A 299 -29.93 5.09 3.79
C ILE A 299 -29.32 6.42 3.34
#